data_AF-A0A8I2E238-F1
#
_entry.id   AF-A0A8I2E238-F1
#
_cell.length_a   1.000
_cell.length_b   1.000
_cell.length_c   1.000
_cell.angle_alpha   90.00
_cell.angle_beta   90.00
_cell.angle_gamma   90.00
#
_symmetry.space_group_name_H-M   'P 1'
#
loop_
_entity.id
_entity.type
_entity.pdbx_description
1 polymer ?
#
loop_
_entity_poly.entity_id
_entity_poly.type
_entity_poly.pdbx_seq_one_letter_code
_entity_poly.pdbx_strand_id
1 'polypeptide(L)'
;MSVFDEVAAIVHPMPKPEEVPEDVFNDVCQEIDEARKKMSFNLEMSWDADPEENEPLLSAIGAALYRKAQAEAELRRLVAYGREFTRPRPYKLADLATASGMSVSGVRTAYGHNDVDVVAQAIGRKPREWRAAAADDPPKTGTEA
;
A
#
# COMPACT_ATOMS: atom_id res chain seq x y z
N MET A 1 7.90 15.20 -26.81
CA MET A 1 7.59 14.25 -25.72
C MET A 1 6.08 14.26 -25.59
N SER A 2 5.42 13.11 -25.63
CA SER A 2 3.95 13.03 -25.52
C SER A 2 3.51 13.08 -24.06
N VAL A 3 2.23 13.38 -23.80
CA VAL A 3 1.67 13.30 -22.44
C VAL A 3 1.79 11.88 -21.86
N PHE A 4 1.74 10.85 -22.71
CA PHE A 4 1.91 9.45 -22.32
C PHE A 4 3.33 9.19 -21.79
N ASP A 5 4.34 9.72 -22.48
CA ASP A 5 5.75 9.60 -22.06
C ASP A 5 6.02 10.39 -20.77
N GLU A 6 5.44 11.58 -20.64
CA GLU A 6 5.57 12.42 -19.45
C GLU A 6 4.95 11.75 -18.21
N VAL A 7 3.73 11.23 -18.34
CA VAL A 7 3.05 10.47 -17.27
C VAL A 7 3.83 9.20 -16.92
N ALA A 8 4.29 8.44 -17.92
CA ALA A 8 5.10 7.25 -17.69
C ALA A 8 6.41 7.59 -16.94
N ALA A 9 7.05 8.71 -17.28
CA ALA A 9 8.27 9.17 -16.61
C ALA A 9 8.04 9.59 -15.15
N ILE A 10 6.88 10.16 -14.82
CA ILE A 10 6.47 10.50 -13.45
C ILE A 10 6.20 9.23 -12.63
N VAL A 11 5.49 8.25 -13.21
CA VAL A 11 5.12 7.02 -12.51
C VAL A 11 6.32 6.09 -12.30
N HIS A 12 7.26 6.10 -13.24
CA HIS A 12 8.50 5.31 -13.21
C HIS A 12 9.72 6.25 -13.29
N PRO A 13 10.11 6.93 -12.20
CA PRO A 13 11.26 7.84 -12.20
C PRO A 13 12.56 7.08 -12.46
N MET A 14 13.45 7.63 -13.28
CA MET A 14 14.77 7.07 -13.53
C MET A 14 15.62 7.22 -12.26
N PRO A 15 16.35 6.19 -11.82
CA PRO A 15 17.12 6.26 -10.60
C PRO A 15 18.35 7.12 -10.85
N LYS A 16 18.84 7.76 -9.78
CA LYS A 16 20.15 8.39 -9.80
C LYS A 16 21.24 7.35 -9.45
N PRO A 17 22.49 7.54 -9.91
CA PRO A 17 23.59 6.62 -9.62
C PRO A 17 23.79 6.30 -8.14
N GLU A 18 23.41 7.21 -7.23
CA GLU A 18 23.50 7.03 -5.78
C GLU A 18 22.31 6.31 -5.13
N GLU A 19 21.20 6.11 -5.84
CA GLU A 19 19.97 5.51 -5.29
C GLU A 19 19.99 3.98 -5.33
N VAL A 20 20.83 3.41 -6.19
CA VAL A 20 21.02 1.96 -6.33
C VAL A 20 22.50 1.62 -6.40
N PRO A 21 22.91 0.38 -6.03
CA PRO A 21 24.29 -0.06 -6.20
C PRO A 21 24.77 0.07 -7.66
N GLU A 22 26.03 0.49 -7.83
CA GLU A 22 26.62 0.78 -9.15
C GLU A 22 26.59 -0.44 -10.09
N ASP A 23 26.77 -1.64 -9.54
CA ASP A 23 26.80 -2.92 -10.26
C ASP A 23 25.44 -3.31 -10.86
N VAL A 24 24.34 -2.77 -10.35
CA VAL A 24 22.98 -3.00 -10.88
C VAL A 24 22.38 -1.77 -11.56
N PHE A 25 23.06 -0.62 -11.55
CA PHE A 25 22.50 0.65 -12.01
C PHE A 25 21.96 0.60 -13.44
N ASN A 26 22.72 -0.02 -14.36
CA ASN A 26 22.33 -0.13 -15.76
C ASN A 26 21.12 -1.05 -15.95
N ASP A 27 21.07 -2.17 -15.22
CA ASP A 27 19.95 -3.12 -15.28
C ASP A 27 18.66 -2.47 -14.77
N VAL A 28 18.73 -1.74 -13.66
CA VAL A 28 17.58 -0.99 -13.12
C VAL A 28 17.14 0.13 -14.07
N CYS A 29 18.08 0.87 -14.67
CA CYS A 29 17.74 1.87 -15.69
C CYS A 29 17.03 1.26 -16.88
N GLN A 30 17.49 0.10 -17.35
CA GLN A 30 16.86 -0.62 -18.46
C GLN A 30 15.44 -1.09 -18.09
N GLU A 31 15.27 -1.69 -16.91
CA GLU A 31 13.95 -2.14 -16.44
C GLU A 31 12.95 -0.98 -16.36
N ILE A 32 13.39 0.19 -15.87
CA ILE A 32 12.56 1.39 -15.77
C ILE A 32 12.23 1.95 -17.16
N ASP A 33 13.18 1.95 -18.09
CA ASP A 33 12.92 2.37 -19.48
C ASP A 33 11.91 1.45 -20.17
N GLU A 34 12.01 0.14 -19.97
CA GLU A 34 11.03 -0.84 -20.46
C GLU A 34 9.63 -0.62 -19.84
N ALA A 35 9.58 -0.36 -18.52
CA ALA A 35 8.33 -0.03 -17.84
C ALA A 35 7.69 1.27 -18.37
N ARG A 36 8.50 2.31 -18.63
CA ARG A 36 8.04 3.56 -19.23
C ARG A 36 7.44 3.35 -20.61
N LYS A 37 8.15 2.63 -21.49
CA LYS A 37 7.67 2.32 -22.85
C LYS A 37 6.36 1.54 -22.82
N LYS A 38 6.28 0.53 -21.96
CA LYS A 38 5.05 -0.27 -21.80
C LYS A 38 3.89 0.58 -21.29
N MET A 39 4.13 1.45 -20.32
CA MET A 39 3.08 2.32 -19.79
C MET A 39 2.62 3.36 -20.82
N SER A 40 3.56 4.03 -21.50
CA SER A 40 3.25 5.00 -22.55
C SER A 40 2.38 4.37 -23.65
N PHE A 41 2.79 3.19 -24.14
CA PHE A 41 2.01 2.42 -25.11
C PHE A 41 0.60 2.06 -24.61
N ASN A 42 0.46 1.60 -23.36
CA ASN A 42 -0.84 1.24 -22.81
C ASN A 42 -1.76 2.46 -22.64
N LEU A 43 -1.22 3.61 -22.25
CA LEU A 43 -1.97 4.85 -22.12
C LEU A 43 -2.44 5.35 -23.49
N GLU A 44 -1.57 5.30 -24.49
CA GLU A 44 -1.91 5.65 -25.88
C GLU A 44 -3.02 4.74 -26.42
N MET A 45 -2.89 3.42 -26.25
CA MET A 45 -3.94 2.47 -26.65
C MET A 45 -5.28 2.70 -25.94
N SER A 46 -5.25 3.04 -24.65
CA SER A 46 -6.47 3.27 -23.87
C SER A 46 -7.14 4.58 -24.31
N TRP A 47 -6.35 5.61 -24.53
CA TRP A 47 -6.81 6.89 -25.07
C TRP A 47 -7.44 6.72 -26.46
N ASP A 48 -6.80 5.97 -27.36
CA ASP A 48 -7.34 5.69 -28.70
C ASP A 48 -8.66 4.91 -28.66
N ALA A 49 -8.88 4.10 -27.62
CA ALA A 49 -10.10 3.33 -27.45
C ALA A 49 -11.28 4.20 -26.96
N ASP A 50 -11.03 5.07 -25.97
CA ASP A 50 -12.00 6.03 -25.44
C ASP A 50 -11.28 7.21 -24.77
N PRO A 51 -11.13 8.36 -25.45
CA PRO A 51 -10.44 9.52 -24.90
C PRO A 51 -11.14 10.18 -23.69
N GLU A 52 -12.47 10.08 -23.59
CA GLU A 52 -13.23 10.73 -22.53
C GLU A 52 -13.05 9.98 -21.20
N GLU A 53 -13.07 8.65 -21.25
CA GLU A 53 -12.91 7.79 -20.07
C GLU A 53 -11.42 7.52 -19.72
N ASN A 54 -10.51 7.52 -20.70
CA ASN A 54 -9.11 7.13 -20.51
C ASN A 54 -8.13 8.30 -20.62
N GLU A 55 -8.49 9.46 -20.07
CA GLU A 55 -7.55 10.58 -19.95
C GLU A 55 -6.26 10.11 -19.23
N PRO A 56 -5.05 10.31 -19.80
CA PRO A 56 -3.86 9.61 -19.33
C PRO A 56 -3.44 9.96 -17.90
N LEU A 57 -3.53 11.25 -17.55
CA LEU A 57 -3.17 11.72 -16.22
C LEU A 57 -4.17 11.25 -15.17
N LEU A 58 -5.47 11.35 -15.45
CA LEU A 58 -6.54 10.89 -14.55
C LEU A 58 -6.47 9.37 -14.35
N SER A 59 -6.20 8.61 -15.42
CA SER A 59 -5.98 7.17 -15.36
C SER A 59 -4.79 6.82 -14.45
N ALA A 60 -3.67 7.54 -14.60
CA ALA A 60 -2.49 7.34 -13.76
C ALA A 60 -2.73 7.72 -12.29
N ILE A 61 -3.49 8.79 -12.02
CA ILE A 61 -3.91 9.17 -10.66
C ILE A 61 -4.81 8.08 -10.05
N GLY A 62 -5.78 7.57 -10.80
CA GLY A 62 -6.63 6.46 -10.36
C GLY A 62 -5.82 5.22 -10.00
N ALA A 63 -4.87 4.83 -10.84
CA ALA A 63 -3.96 3.73 -10.56
C ALA A 63 -3.06 3.98 -9.33
N ALA A 64 -2.59 5.23 -9.12
CA ALA A 64 -1.83 5.60 -7.93
C ALA A 64 -2.68 5.53 -6.65
N LEU A 65 -3.91 6.00 -6.69
CA LEU A 65 -4.87 5.91 -5.59
C LEU A 65 -5.18 4.45 -5.24
N TYR A 66 -5.37 3.60 -6.25
CA TYR A 66 -5.56 2.17 -6.06
C TYR A 66 -4.34 1.52 -5.37
N ARG A 67 -3.12 1.79 -5.85
CA ARG A 67 -1.88 1.30 -5.22
C ARG A 67 -1.76 1.76 -3.77
N LYS A 68 -2.08 3.03 -3.49
CA LYS A 68 -2.10 3.57 -2.12
C LYS A 68 -3.08 2.79 -1.24
N ALA A 69 -4.32 2.58 -1.68
CA ALA A 69 -5.32 1.84 -0.93
C ALA A 69 -4.90 0.38 -0.66
N GLN A 70 -4.26 -0.28 -1.63
CA GLN A 70 -3.71 -1.62 -1.45
C GLN A 70 -2.59 -1.65 -0.40
N ALA A 71 -1.65 -0.71 -0.45
CA ALA A 71 -0.59 -0.58 0.53
C ALA A 71 -1.14 -0.32 1.95
N GLU A 72 -2.16 0.54 2.08
CA GLU A 72 -2.84 0.78 3.35
C GLU A 72 -3.53 -0.48 3.87
N ALA A 73 -4.22 -1.25 3.01
CA ALA A 73 -4.83 -2.52 3.39
C ALA A 73 -3.79 -3.56 3.82
N GLU A 74 -2.64 -3.61 3.14
CA GLU A 74 -1.53 -4.48 3.51
C GLU A 74 -0.95 -4.10 4.88
N LEU A 75 -0.70 -2.82 5.13
CA LEU A 75 -0.25 -2.33 6.45
C LEU A 75 -1.22 -2.75 7.56
N ARG A 76 -2.53 -2.62 7.34
CA ARG A 76 -3.55 -3.07 8.32
C ARG A 76 -3.45 -4.57 8.61
N ARG A 77 -3.29 -5.40 7.57
CA ARG A 77 -3.12 -6.85 7.73
C ARG A 77 -1.83 -7.21 8.47
N LEU A 78 -0.72 -6.53 8.20
CA LEU A 78 0.55 -6.75 8.90
C LEU A 78 0.46 -6.35 10.38
N VAL A 79 -0.19 -5.23 10.69
CA VAL A 79 -0.46 -4.82 12.07
C VAL A 79 -1.36 -5.84 12.77
N ALA A 80 -2.44 -6.30 12.12
CA ALA A 80 -3.31 -7.35 12.64
C ALA A 80 -2.53 -8.64 12.93
N TYR A 81 -1.64 -9.05 12.03
CA TYR A 81 -0.74 -10.18 12.23
C TYR A 81 0.11 -10.02 13.50
N GLY A 82 0.81 -8.88 13.61
CA GLY A 82 1.69 -8.59 14.74
C GLY A 82 0.97 -8.58 16.10
N ARG A 83 -0.31 -8.19 16.11
CA ARG A 83 -1.14 -8.12 17.31
C ARG A 83 -1.85 -9.41 17.67
N GLU A 84 -2.37 -10.16 16.70
CA GLU A 84 -3.26 -11.29 17.00
C GLU A 84 -2.60 -12.67 16.83
N PHE A 85 -1.48 -12.75 16.10
CA PHE A 85 -0.92 -14.02 15.64
C PHE A 85 0.53 -14.30 16.08
N THR A 86 1.29 -13.29 16.53
CA THR A 86 2.68 -13.45 16.99
C THR A 86 2.81 -14.12 18.37
N ARG A 87 3.87 -14.92 18.57
CA ARG A 87 4.23 -15.62 19.83
C ARG A 87 5.65 -15.24 20.31
N PRO A 88 5.95 -15.31 21.62
CA PRO A 88 5.07 -15.70 22.75
C PRO A 88 4.14 -14.57 23.23
N ARG A 89 4.44 -13.31 22.87
CA ARG A 89 3.62 -12.13 23.16
C ARG A 89 3.40 -11.34 21.87
N PRO A 90 2.25 -10.65 21.74
CA PRO A 90 2.02 -9.76 20.61
C PRO A 90 3.00 -8.59 20.63
N TYR A 91 3.27 -8.01 19.46
CA TYR A 91 4.08 -6.79 19.37
C TYR A 91 3.42 -5.65 20.15
N LYS A 92 4.25 -4.78 20.75
CA LYS A 92 3.76 -3.59 21.45
C LYS A 92 3.21 -2.61 20.42
N LEU A 93 2.19 -1.85 20.81
CA LEU A 93 1.60 -0.83 19.93
C LEU A 93 2.62 0.24 19.52
N ALA A 94 3.57 0.57 20.40
CA ALA A 94 4.65 1.53 20.10
C ALA A 94 5.59 1.03 18.99
N ASP A 95 5.94 -0.26 19.01
CA ASP A 95 6.84 -0.84 18.00
C ASP A 95 6.16 -0.87 16.64
N LEU A 96 4.87 -1.25 16.61
CA LEU A 96 4.07 -1.25 15.38
C LEU A 96 3.84 0.16 14.86
N ALA A 97 3.59 1.14 15.74
CA ALA A 97 3.42 2.54 15.37
C ALA A 97 4.66 3.10 14.69
N THR A 98 5.83 2.86 15.28
CA THR A 98 7.12 3.25 14.69
C THR A 98 7.34 2.58 13.33
N ALA A 99 7.07 1.28 13.21
CA ALA A 99 7.29 0.54 11.97
C ALA A 99 6.32 0.91 10.85
N SER A 100 5.06 1.22 11.17
CA SER A 100 4.02 1.54 10.19
C SER A 100 3.87 3.04 9.93
N GLY A 101 4.64 3.89 10.61
CA GLY A 101 4.50 5.35 10.54
C GLY A 101 3.18 5.88 11.11
N MET A 102 2.44 5.06 11.88
CA MET A 102 1.17 5.44 12.49
C MET A 102 1.37 5.97 13.91
N SER A 103 0.40 6.72 14.43
CA SER A 103 0.36 7.00 15.87
C SER A 103 -0.02 5.74 16.65
N VAL A 104 0.35 5.66 17.93
CA VAL A 104 -0.05 4.54 18.81
C VAL A 104 -1.58 4.38 18.87
N SER A 105 -2.31 5.50 18.89
CA SER A 105 -3.77 5.48 18.80
C SER A 105 -4.24 4.97 17.44
N GLY A 106 -3.58 5.39 16.36
CA GLY A 106 -3.86 4.93 15.00
C GLY A 106 -3.70 3.41 14.85
N VAL A 107 -2.62 2.82 15.37
CA VAL A 107 -2.41 1.36 15.35
C VAL A 107 -3.55 0.61 16.03
N ARG A 108 -4.08 1.13 17.14
CA ARG A 108 -5.16 0.48 17.88
C ARG A 108 -6.46 0.39 17.07
N THR A 109 -6.74 1.38 16.23
CA THR A 109 -7.96 1.44 15.41
C THR A 109 -7.71 1.11 13.94
N ALA A 110 -6.45 0.83 13.56
CA ALA A 110 -6.06 0.65 12.17
C ALA A 110 -6.70 -0.58 11.55
N TYR A 111 -6.91 -1.66 12.29
CA TYR A 111 -7.40 -2.93 11.73
C TYR A 111 -8.67 -3.41 12.45
N GLY A 112 -9.56 -4.04 11.69
CA GLY A 112 -10.83 -4.58 12.18
C GLY A 112 -10.90 -6.10 12.12
N HIS A 113 -12.07 -6.64 12.45
CA HIS A 113 -12.37 -8.07 12.40
C HIS A 113 -12.08 -8.68 11.02
N ASN A 114 -12.49 -8.01 9.95
CA ASN A 114 -12.25 -8.46 8.57
C ASN A 114 -10.75 -8.59 8.25
N ASP A 115 -9.91 -7.66 8.74
CA ASP A 115 -8.46 -7.73 8.51
C ASP A 115 -7.85 -8.96 9.24
N VAL A 116 -8.34 -9.28 10.44
CA VAL A 116 -7.94 -10.48 11.20
C VAL A 116 -8.36 -11.76 10.47
N ASP A 117 -9.57 -11.80 9.91
CA ASP A 117 -10.09 -12.94 9.17
C ASP A 117 -9.29 -13.19 7.88
N VAL A 118 -8.98 -12.13 7.13
CA VAL A 118 -8.14 -12.22 5.93
C VAL A 118 -6.76 -12.78 6.28
N VAL A 119 -6.15 -12.32 7.37
CA VAL A 119 -4.85 -12.85 7.84
C VAL A 119 -4.99 -14.32 8.25
N ALA A 120 -6.04 -14.68 8.99
CA ALA A 120 -6.27 -16.05 9.44
C ALA A 120 -6.42 -17.03 8.26
N GLN A 121 -7.14 -16.63 7.22
CA GLN A 121 -7.28 -17.39 5.98
C GLN A 121 -5.93 -17.52 5.25
N ALA A 122 -5.19 -16.42 5.11
CA ALA A 122 -3.91 -16.42 4.39
C ALA A 122 -2.85 -17.33 5.04
N ILE A 123 -2.81 -17.40 6.38
CA ILE A 123 -1.80 -18.20 7.10
C ILE A 123 -2.31 -19.56 7.59
N GLY A 124 -3.59 -19.89 7.38
CA GLY A 124 -4.20 -21.14 7.81
C GLY A 124 -4.27 -21.36 9.33
N ARG A 125 -4.34 -20.29 10.12
CA ARG A 125 -4.32 -20.35 11.60
C ARG A 125 -5.30 -19.36 12.20
N LYS A 126 -5.98 -19.72 13.29
CA LYS A 126 -6.86 -18.82 14.05
C LYS A 126 -6.06 -17.82 14.92
N PRO A 127 -6.57 -16.60 15.14
CA PRO A 127 -5.97 -15.64 16.06
C PRO A 127 -5.92 -16.19 17.48
N ARG A 128 -4.94 -15.76 18.27
CA ARG A 128 -4.77 -16.23 19.66
C ARG A 128 -5.83 -15.65 20.59
N GLU A 129 -6.07 -14.35 20.44
CA GLU A 129 -7.04 -13.55 21.19
C GLU A 129 -7.66 -12.59 20.19
N TRP A 130 -8.95 -12.32 20.33
CA TRP A 130 -9.62 -11.36 19.47
C TRP A 130 -9.49 -9.96 20.10
N ARG A 131 -8.48 -9.19 19.69
CA ARG A 131 -8.28 -7.82 20.23
C ARG A 131 -8.70 -6.71 19.27
N ALA A 132 -9.11 -7.04 18.06
CA ALA A 132 -9.70 -6.08 17.13
C ALA A 132 -10.99 -5.51 17.72
N ALA A 133 -11.22 -4.20 17.55
CA ALA A 133 -12.49 -3.59 17.91
C ALA A 133 -13.63 -4.19 17.08
N ALA A 134 -14.78 -4.47 17.70
CA ALA A 134 -15.98 -4.93 17.00
C ALA A 134 -16.42 -3.88 15.98
N ALA A 135 -16.93 -4.33 14.84
CA ALA A 135 -17.46 -3.43 13.80
C ALA A 135 -18.59 -2.52 14.34
N ASP A 136 -19.22 -2.89 15.45
CA ASP A 136 -20.31 -2.17 16.14
C ASP A 136 -19.90 -1.50 17.47
N ASP A 137 -18.60 -1.40 17.82
CA ASP A 137 -18.21 -0.75 19.08
C ASP A 137 -18.16 0.78 18.86
N PRO A 138 -19.09 1.58 19.43
CA PRO A 138 -19.04 3.03 19.28
C PRO A 138 -17.73 3.57 19.89
N PRO A 139 -17.21 4.70 19.38
CA PRO A 139 -16.01 5.30 19.92
C PRO A 139 -16.21 5.51 21.42
N LYS A 140 -15.34 4.90 22.23
CA LYS A 140 -15.32 5.12 23.68
C LYS A 140 -15.00 6.59 23.91
N THR A 141 -16.03 7.41 24.03
CA THR A 141 -15.93 8.76 24.58
C THR A 141 -15.42 8.61 25.99
N GLY A 142 -14.19 9.07 26.21
CA GLY A 142 -13.64 9.17 27.55
C GLY A 142 -14.53 10.08 28.38
N THR A 143 -15.08 9.52 29.46
CA THR A 143 -15.65 10.29 30.56
C THR A 143 -14.67 10.19 31.73
N GLU A 144 -13.88 11.24 31.89
CA GLU A 144 -13.34 11.74 33.16
C GLU A 144 -13.59 13.26 33.05
N ALA A 145 -14.31 13.96 33.93
CA ALA A 145 -14.63 13.76 35.35
C ALA A 145 -16.05 14.25 35.68
#